data_AF-A0A7V3I781-F1
#
_entry.id   AF-A0A7V3I781-F1
#
_cell.length_a   1.000
_cell.length_b   1.000
_cell.length_c   1.000
_cell.angle_alpha   90.00
_cell.angle_beta   90.00
_cell.angle_gamma   90.00
#
_symmetry.space_group_name_H-M   'P 1'
#
loop_
_entity.id
_entity.type
_entity.pdbx_description
1 polymer ?
#
loop_
_entity_poly.entity_id
_entity_poly.type
_entity_poly.pdbx_seq_one_letter_code
_entity_poly.pdbx_strand_id
1 'polypeptide(L)'
;MFDFEPEEFRRLCAELGERIGWQRAAVCACNDPVSGRRDRQCTLCGGVGYVYTQVTEASNYRALVRQVDERKEFWHAGQLYLGDVTITTMPDELPIAENDLVTLTERRFEREEVITRSDGTFDALHWTPIAELIAVRTVDREYTVGEGNEVVAADSGIQWLTTPPAAGTRVTAVYYWTPCYVILASMTTTRRLVGGTYLPQRVVGRLKGRADYRQ
;
A
#
# COMPACT_ATOMS: atom_id res chain seq x y z
N MET A 1 4.54 36.56 15.81
CA MET A 1 3.93 35.98 14.59
C MET A 1 4.96 35.01 14.07
N PHE A 2 4.64 33.72 13.97
CA PHE A 2 5.58 32.73 13.42
C PHE A 2 5.42 32.82 11.90
N ASP A 3 6.43 33.34 11.21
CA ASP A 3 6.45 33.36 9.75
C ASP A 3 6.84 31.96 9.29
N PHE A 4 5.94 31.29 8.60
CA PHE A 4 6.20 29.98 8.01
C PHE A 4 6.96 30.17 6.69
N GLU A 5 8.17 29.63 6.61
CA GLU A 5 8.97 29.61 5.39
C GLU A 5 8.85 28.22 4.70
N PRO A 6 8.22 28.14 3.51
CA PRO A 6 8.02 26.85 2.82
C PRO A 6 9.33 26.18 2.41
N GLU A 7 10.38 26.96 2.15
CA GLU A 7 11.69 26.44 1.78
C GLU A 7 12.34 25.68 2.94
N GLU A 8 12.18 26.16 4.18
CA GLU A 8 12.62 25.43 5.37
C GLU A 8 11.88 24.11 5.52
N PHE A 9 10.57 24.08 5.24
CA PHE A 9 9.81 22.83 5.29
C PHE A 9 10.22 21.85 4.19
N ARG A 10 10.50 22.33 2.96
CA ARG A 10 11.03 21.47 1.89
C ARG A 10 12.38 20.89 2.26
N ARG A 11 13.26 21.68 2.87
CA ARG A 11 14.53 21.18 3.43
C ARG A 11 14.30 20.12 4.49
N LEU A 12 13.35 20.34 5.40
CA LEU A 12 12.97 19.36 6.41
C LEU A 12 12.49 18.04 5.79
N CYS A 13 11.66 18.09 4.75
CA CYS A 13 11.24 16.92 3.99
C CYS A 13 12.43 16.23 3.29
N ALA A 14 13.36 16.99 2.73
CA ALA A 14 14.56 16.44 2.10
C ALA A 14 15.49 15.73 3.10
N GLU A 15 15.63 16.30 4.31
CA GLU A 15 16.53 15.81 5.36
C GLU A 15 15.93 14.64 6.16
N LEU A 16 14.63 14.71 6.52
CA LEU A 16 13.98 13.75 7.44
C LEU A 16 12.84 12.94 6.81
N GLY A 17 12.41 13.29 5.61
CA GLY A 17 11.33 12.60 4.93
C GLY A 17 11.78 11.28 4.29
N GLU A 18 10.82 10.39 4.07
CA GLU A 18 11.02 9.12 3.37
C GLU A 18 10.40 9.18 1.97
N ARG A 19 10.94 8.39 1.04
CA ARG A 19 10.31 8.21 -0.27
C ARG A 19 9.05 7.38 -0.13
N ILE A 20 8.03 7.79 -0.88
CA ILE A 20 6.74 7.11 -0.94
C ILE A 20 6.37 6.78 -2.38
N GLY A 21 5.71 5.64 -2.58
CA GLY A 21 4.95 5.35 -3.77
C GLY A 21 3.57 6.01 -3.64
N TRP A 22 3.11 6.68 -4.69
CA TRP A 22 1.79 7.30 -4.71
C TRP A 22 1.01 6.83 -5.93
N GLN A 23 -0.20 6.32 -5.67
CA GLN A 23 -1.18 6.05 -6.71
C GLN A 23 -2.36 6.97 -6.52
N ARG A 24 -2.67 7.71 -7.59
CA ARG A 24 -3.83 8.59 -7.63
C ARG A 24 -5.09 7.77 -7.88
N ALA A 25 -6.10 7.99 -7.06
CA ALA A 25 -7.41 7.38 -7.23
C ALA A 25 -8.24 8.15 -8.26
N ALA A 26 -8.89 7.40 -9.15
CA ALA A 26 -9.93 7.88 -10.04
C ALA A 26 -11.20 7.06 -9.82
N VAL A 27 -12.35 7.73 -9.80
CA VAL A 27 -13.64 7.02 -9.68
C VAL A 27 -13.80 6.09 -10.88
N CYS A 28 -14.12 4.82 -10.61
CA CYS A 28 -14.31 3.84 -11.66
C CYS A 28 -15.58 4.14 -12.47
N ALA A 29 -15.54 3.89 -13.77
CA ALA A 29 -16.67 4.07 -14.68
C ALA A 29 -17.88 3.16 -14.34
N CYS A 30 -17.69 2.11 -13.54
CA CYS A 30 -18.79 1.25 -13.07
C CYS A 30 -19.61 1.87 -11.93
N ASN A 31 -19.22 3.03 -11.43
CA ASN A 31 -19.94 3.72 -10.36
C ASN A 31 -21.12 4.48 -10.95
N ASP A 32 -22.33 4.14 -10.52
CA ASP A 32 -23.55 4.84 -10.92
C ASP A 32 -23.52 6.27 -10.36
N PRO A 33 -23.51 7.32 -11.21
CA PRO A 33 -23.44 8.71 -10.76
C PRO A 33 -24.66 9.16 -9.95
N VAL A 34 -25.80 8.47 -10.05
CA VAL A 34 -27.04 8.82 -9.35
C VAL A 34 -27.14 8.10 -8.01
N SER A 35 -26.91 6.78 -8.00
CA SER A 35 -27.09 5.97 -6.79
C SER A 35 -25.83 5.76 -5.97
N GLY A 36 -24.64 6.07 -6.53
CA GLY A 36 -23.34 5.75 -5.94
C GLY A 36 -23.10 4.25 -5.82
N ARG A 37 -23.93 3.42 -6.47
CA ARG A 37 -23.77 1.97 -6.47
C ARG A 37 -22.66 1.62 -7.45
N ARG A 38 -21.75 0.78 -6.97
CA ARG A 38 -20.69 0.17 -7.77
C ARG A 38 -21.05 -1.26 -8.10
N ASP A 39 -20.72 -1.68 -9.32
CA ASP A 39 -20.73 -3.09 -9.67
C ASP A 39 -19.62 -3.82 -8.90
N ARG A 40 -20.03 -4.81 -8.09
CA ARG A 40 -19.12 -5.63 -7.28
C ARG A 40 -18.29 -6.60 -8.11
N GLN A 41 -18.70 -6.86 -9.35
CA GLN A 41 -18.02 -7.76 -10.29
C GLN A 41 -17.23 -7.00 -11.35
N CYS A 42 -17.08 -5.67 -11.20
CA CYS A 42 -16.33 -4.86 -12.14
C CYS A 42 -14.86 -5.30 -12.17
N THR A 43 -14.40 -5.78 -13.32
CA THR A 43 -13.01 -6.21 -13.56
C THR A 43 -12.00 -5.06 -13.54
N LEU A 44 -12.44 -3.81 -13.72
CA LEU A 44 -11.55 -2.65 -13.71
C LEU A 44 -11.14 -2.22 -12.29
N CYS A 45 -12.06 -2.31 -11.32
CA CYS A 45 -11.80 -1.86 -9.95
C CYS A 45 -11.93 -2.95 -8.89
N GLY A 46 -12.20 -4.21 -9.28
CA GLY A 46 -12.43 -5.32 -8.35
C GLY A 46 -13.64 -5.10 -7.42
N GLY A 47 -14.58 -4.23 -7.80
CA GLY A 47 -15.71 -3.84 -6.96
C GLY A 47 -15.38 -2.83 -5.85
N VAL A 48 -14.17 -2.25 -5.83
CA VAL A 48 -13.77 -1.19 -4.89
C VAL A 48 -14.40 0.15 -5.26
N GLY A 49 -14.59 0.42 -6.55
CA GLY A 49 -15.15 1.67 -7.07
C GLY A 49 -14.11 2.74 -7.45
N TYR A 50 -12.82 2.43 -7.28
CA TYR A 50 -11.70 3.29 -7.66
C TYR A 50 -10.70 2.53 -8.52
N VAL A 51 -10.11 3.22 -9.48
CA VAL A 51 -8.96 2.77 -10.27
C VAL A 51 -7.76 3.61 -9.84
N TYR A 52 -6.62 2.95 -9.68
CA TYR A 52 -5.40 3.57 -9.16
C TYR A 52 -4.35 3.69 -10.25
N THR A 53 -3.83 4.90 -10.45
CA THR A 53 -2.77 5.17 -11.43
C THR A 53 -1.50 5.57 -10.69
N GLN A 54 -0.41 4.87 -10.96
CA GLN A 54 0.89 5.17 -10.37
C GLN A 54 1.40 6.54 -10.85
N VAL A 55 1.84 7.37 -9.90
CA VAL A 55 2.49 8.65 -10.18
C VAL A 55 4.00 8.46 -10.06
N THR A 56 4.69 8.30 -11.19
CA THR A 56 6.13 7.99 -11.22
C THR A 56 7.00 9.10 -10.62
N GLU A 57 6.60 10.36 -10.82
CA GLU A 57 7.30 11.53 -10.29
C GLU A 57 7.27 11.62 -8.76
N ALA A 58 6.32 10.93 -8.10
CA ALA A 58 6.21 10.95 -6.65
C ALA A 58 7.47 10.45 -5.94
N SER A 59 8.22 9.54 -6.58
CA SER A 59 9.47 8.98 -6.06
C SER A 59 10.63 9.98 -5.96
N ASN A 60 10.50 11.14 -6.61
CA ASN A 60 11.46 12.24 -6.54
C ASN A 60 11.29 13.09 -5.28
N TYR A 61 10.14 12.98 -4.62
CA TYR A 61 9.78 13.78 -3.46
C TYR A 61 9.81 12.92 -2.18
N ARG A 62 10.01 13.59 -1.05
CA ARG A 62 10.04 12.97 0.27
C ARG A 62 8.88 13.52 1.10
N ALA A 63 8.28 12.63 1.88
CA ALA A 63 7.17 12.97 2.76
C ALA A 63 7.56 12.74 4.22
N LEU A 64 7.10 13.60 5.12
CA LEU A 64 7.25 13.35 6.55
C LEU A 64 6.17 12.38 7.01
N VAL A 65 6.57 11.16 7.34
CA VAL A 65 5.67 10.10 7.76
C VAL A 65 5.76 9.93 9.28
N ARG A 66 4.61 10.01 9.95
CA ARG A 66 4.46 9.89 11.41
C ARG A 66 3.39 8.87 11.77
N GLN A 67 3.53 8.30 12.97
CA GLN A 67 2.61 7.31 13.53
C GLN A 67 2.37 6.14 12.58
N VAL A 68 3.42 5.41 12.19
CA VAL A 68 3.23 4.11 11.55
C VAL A 68 3.00 3.11 12.67
N ASP A 69 1.73 2.88 13.00
CA ASP A 69 1.36 1.88 13.99
C ASP A 69 0.89 0.62 13.27
N GLU A 70 1.36 -0.55 13.68
CA GLU A 70 0.83 -1.85 13.24
C GLU A 70 -0.05 -2.49 14.31
N ARG A 71 -0.49 -1.72 15.32
CA ARG A 71 -1.21 -2.22 16.50
C ARG A 71 -2.27 -3.25 16.12
N LYS A 72 -1.99 -4.49 16.52
CA LYS A 72 -2.96 -5.58 16.57
C LYS A 72 -3.87 -5.31 17.76
N GLU A 73 -5.01 -4.69 17.53
CA GLU A 73 -6.03 -4.63 18.58
C GLU A 73 -6.83 -5.93 18.60
N PHE A 74 -6.68 -6.68 19.68
CA PHE A 74 -7.48 -7.88 19.96
C PHE A 74 -8.76 -7.48 20.68
N TRP A 75 -9.72 -6.88 19.97
CA TRP A 75 -11.02 -6.58 20.54
C TRP A 75 -12.00 -7.72 20.26
N HIS A 76 -12.16 -8.66 21.21
CA HIS A 76 -13.22 -9.66 21.43
C HIS A 76 -14.04 -10.29 20.25
N ALA A 77 -13.75 -10.06 18.97
CA ALA A 77 -14.61 -10.38 17.83
C ALA A 77 -13.90 -10.54 16.46
N GLY A 78 -12.57 -10.36 16.38
CA GLY A 78 -11.83 -10.53 15.13
C GLY A 78 -10.58 -9.65 15.07
N GLN A 79 -9.57 -10.09 14.31
CA GLN A 79 -8.34 -9.31 14.09
C GLN A 79 -8.66 -8.08 13.23
N LEU A 80 -8.48 -6.88 13.78
CA LEU A 80 -8.47 -5.64 13.01
C LEU A 80 -7.04 -5.11 12.94
N TYR A 81 -6.52 -4.98 11.73
CA TYR A 81 -5.26 -4.28 11.48
C TYR A 81 -5.57 -2.79 11.34
N LEU A 82 -5.58 -2.08 12.46
CA LEU A 82 -5.80 -0.63 12.54
C LEU A 82 -4.44 0.07 12.56
N GLY A 83 -3.76 0.05 11.41
CA GLY A 83 -2.60 0.92 11.22
C GLY A 83 -3.04 2.23 10.60
N ASP A 84 -3.19 3.28 11.39
CA ASP A 84 -3.34 4.62 10.84
C ASP A 84 -1.94 5.19 10.55
N VAL A 85 -1.83 6.09 9.58
CA VAL A 85 -0.61 6.84 9.27
C VAL A 85 -0.93 8.30 9.09
N THR A 86 -0.04 9.18 9.53
CA THR A 86 -0.10 10.60 9.21
C THR A 86 1.06 10.97 8.30
N ILE A 87 0.75 11.52 7.13
CA ILE A 87 1.75 11.90 6.14
C ILE A 87 1.64 13.41 5.92
N THR A 88 2.77 14.11 5.96
CA THR A 88 2.81 15.55 5.68
C THR A 88 3.64 15.81 4.43
N THR A 89 3.08 16.52 3.47
CA THR A 89 3.71 16.83 2.18
C THR A 89 3.50 18.28 1.78
N MET A 90 4.28 18.74 0.80
CA MET A 90 3.99 19.98 0.09
C MET A 90 2.96 19.70 -1.01
N PRO A 91 1.80 20.40 -1.03
CA PRO A 91 0.72 20.09 -1.97
C PRO A 91 1.04 20.48 -3.42
N ASP A 92 2.01 21.35 -3.67
CA ASP A 92 2.51 21.67 -5.01
C ASP A 92 3.42 20.57 -5.60
N GLU A 93 4.01 19.73 -4.73
CA GLU A 93 4.89 18.61 -5.12
C GLU A 93 4.13 17.28 -5.12
N LEU A 94 3.41 17.02 -4.04
CA LEU A 94 2.67 15.78 -3.79
C LEU A 94 1.24 16.13 -3.33
N PRO A 95 0.32 16.50 -4.24
CA PRO A 95 -1.08 16.80 -3.94
C PRO A 95 -1.89 15.51 -3.65
N ILE A 96 -1.53 14.81 -2.57
CA ILE A 96 -2.22 13.60 -2.12
C ILE A 96 -3.65 13.94 -1.70
N ALA A 97 -4.61 13.24 -2.29
CA ALA A 97 -6.04 13.44 -2.08
C ALA A 97 -6.69 12.27 -1.33
N GLU A 98 -7.96 12.45 -0.97
CA GLU A 98 -8.77 11.38 -0.40
C GLU A 98 -8.93 10.21 -1.39
N ASN A 99 -8.93 8.99 -0.85
CA ASN A 99 -8.95 7.71 -1.56
C ASN A 99 -7.66 7.36 -2.31
N ASP A 100 -6.65 8.22 -2.38
CA ASP A 100 -5.35 7.85 -2.97
C ASP A 100 -4.68 6.70 -2.17
N LEU A 101 -3.78 5.98 -2.82
CA LEU A 101 -2.93 4.99 -2.15
C LEU A 101 -1.53 5.55 -1.96
N VAL A 102 -0.99 5.36 -0.76
CA VAL A 102 0.40 5.68 -0.45
C VAL A 102 1.10 4.45 0.08
N THR A 103 2.20 4.08 -0.57
CA THR A 103 3.04 2.94 -0.20
C THR A 103 4.36 3.44 0.39
N LEU A 104 4.72 2.98 1.58
CA LEU A 104 5.97 3.36 2.23
C LEU A 104 7.11 2.47 1.71
N THR A 105 7.73 2.87 0.61
CA THR A 105 8.70 2.03 -0.12
C THR A 105 10.00 1.76 0.65
N GLU A 106 10.36 2.66 1.57
CA GLU A 106 11.56 2.51 2.40
C GLU A 106 11.31 1.62 3.64
N ARG A 107 10.05 1.33 3.97
CA ARG A 107 9.69 0.50 5.13
C ARG A 107 9.31 -0.91 4.69
N ARG A 108 10.05 -1.89 5.19
CA ARG A 108 9.81 -3.30 4.94
C ARG A 108 9.50 -4.00 6.25
N PHE A 109 8.47 -4.83 6.24
CA PHE A 109 8.06 -5.62 7.39
C PHE A 109 8.12 -7.10 7.02
N GLU A 110 8.73 -7.89 7.89
CA GLU A 110 8.76 -9.34 7.71
C GLU A 110 7.39 -9.95 8.07
N ARG A 111 6.97 -10.91 7.26
CA ARG A 111 5.78 -11.73 7.51
C ARG A 111 6.08 -13.19 7.19
N GLU A 112 5.50 -14.05 8.01
CA GLU A 112 5.38 -15.47 7.77
C GLU A 112 3.90 -15.80 7.60
N GLU A 113 3.55 -16.46 6.51
CA GLU A 113 2.20 -16.87 6.21
C GLU A 113 2.15 -18.33 5.78
N VAL A 114 1.15 -19.06 6.26
CA VAL A 114 0.84 -20.41 5.79
C VAL A 114 -0.33 -20.32 4.83
N ILE A 115 -0.07 -20.64 3.56
CA ILE A 115 -1.07 -20.72 2.50
C ILE A 115 -1.35 -22.16 2.13
N THR A 116 -2.57 -22.42 1.65
CA THR A 116 -2.91 -23.67 1.00
C THR A 116 -2.75 -23.48 -0.49
N ARG A 117 -1.85 -24.28 -1.07
CA ARG A 117 -1.52 -24.18 -2.48
C ARG A 117 -2.72 -24.53 -3.37
N SER A 118 -3.01 -23.67 -4.32
CA SER A 118 -4.03 -23.87 -5.35
C SER A 118 -3.56 -24.84 -6.44
N ASP A 119 -4.47 -25.18 -7.34
CA ASP A 119 -4.16 -26.00 -8.53
C ASP A 119 -3.45 -25.17 -9.63
N GLY A 120 -3.31 -23.86 -9.43
CA GLY A 120 -2.70 -22.94 -10.39
C GLY A 120 -1.18 -22.78 -10.25
N THR A 121 -0.65 -21.87 -11.06
CA THR A 121 0.75 -21.40 -11.01
C THR A 121 0.94 -20.22 -10.07
N PHE A 122 -0.13 -19.70 -9.47
CA PHE A 122 -0.11 -18.51 -8.65
C PHE A 122 -0.90 -18.73 -7.36
N ASP A 123 -0.30 -18.36 -6.24
CA ASP A 123 -0.96 -18.34 -4.94
C ASP A 123 -0.89 -16.94 -4.35
N ALA A 124 -2.06 -16.37 -4.03
CA ALA A 124 -2.16 -15.04 -3.43
C ALA A 124 -1.68 -15.05 -1.97
N LEU A 125 -0.90 -14.04 -1.60
CA LEU A 125 -0.50 -13.78 -0.21
C LEU A 125 -1.36 -12.68 0.40
N HIS A 126 -1.45 -12.65 1.73
CA HIS A 126 -2.32 -11.71 2.44
C HIS A 126 -1.81 -10.27 2.40
N TRP A 127 -0.49 -10.08 2.53
CA TRP A 127 0.16 -8.78 2.68
C TRP A 127 0.85 -8.41 1.38
N THR A 128 0.33 -7.38 0.71
CA THR A 128 0.82 -6.95 -0.60
C THR A 128 0.90 -5.41 -0.63
N PRO A 129 1.80 -4.80 -1.41
CA PRO A 129 2.72 -5.45 -2.35
C PRO A 129 3.92 -6.13 -1.66
N ILE A 130 4.37 -7.23 -2.25
CA ILE A 130 5.54 -7.97 -1.79
C ILE A 130 6.80 -7.21 -2.20
N ALA A 131 7.65 -6.90 -1.22
CA ALA A 131 8.92 -6.25 -1.46
C ALA A 131 10.00 -7.26 -1.88
N GLU A 132 10.02 -8.42 -1.22
CA GLU A 132 11.02 -9.46 -1.43
C GLU A 132 10.54 -10.78 -0.83
N LEU A 133 10.64 -11.87 -1.59
CA LEU A 133 10.37 -13.23 -1.09
C LEU A 133 11.68 -13.81 -0.55
N ILE A 134 11.67 -14.29 0.69
CA ILE A 134 12.88 -14.75 1.39
C ILE A 134 12.98 -16.26 1.32
N ALA A 135 11.90 -16.96 1.73
CA ALA A 135 11.88 -18.41 1.79
C ALA A 135 10.48 -18.95 1.52
N VAL A 136 10.43 -20.11 0.86
CA VAL A 136 9.20 -20.87 0.66
C VAL A 136 9.48 -22.31 1.03
N ARG A 137 8.70 -22.87 1.96
CA ARG A 137 8.91 -24.24 2.46
C ARG A 137 7.60 -24.97 2.71
N THR A 138 7.68 -26.27 2.57
CA THR A 138 6.70 -27.25 3.07
C THR A 138 7.32 -27.97 4.27
N VAL A 139 6.58 -28.92 4.84
CA VAL A 139 7.12 -29.76 5.93
C VAL A 139 8.34 -30.56 5.46
N ASP A 140 8.33 -31.01 4.21
CA ASP A 140 9.32 -31.97 3.70
C ASP A 140 10.44 -31.32 2.87
N ARG A 141 10.24 -30.09 2.41
CA ARG A 141 11.11 -29.46 1.42
C ARG A 141 11.09 -27.93 1.47
N GLU A 142 12.27 -27.34 1.29
CA GLU A 142 12.46 -25.92 1.00
C GLU A 142 12.67 -25.69 -0.51
N TYR A 143 12.11 -24.62 -1.04
CA TYR A 143 12.14 -24.25 -2.46
C TYR A 143 13.11 -23.11 -2.70
N THR A 144 13.81 -23.14 -3.84
CA THR A 144 14.69 -22.04 -4.22
C THR A 144 13.89 -20.84 -4.71
N VAL A 145 14.15 -19.68 -4.12
CA VAL A 145 13.45 -18.42 -4.42
C VAL A 145 14.30 -17.56 -5.35
N GLY A 146 13.68 -16.93 -6.35
CA GLY A 146 14.32 -15.93 -7.22
C GLY A 146 13.98 -16.07 -8.70
N GLU A 147 14.42 -15.12 -9.51
CA GLU A 147 14.22 -15.19 -10.97
C GLU A 147 14.91 -16.42 -11.56
N GLY A 148 14.16 -17.21 -12.33
CA GLY A 148 14.66 -18.47 -12.91
C GLY A 148 14.76 -19.64 -11.92
N ASN A 149 14.41 -19.45 -10.64
CA ASN A 149 14.33 -20.50 -9.64
C ASN A 149 12.93 -21.16 -9.63
N GLU A 150 12.63 -21.95 -8.59
CA GLU A 150 11.39 -22.71 -8.52
C GLU A 150 10.16 -21.85 -8.23
N VAL A 151 10.37 -20.77 -7.47
CA VAL A 151 9.33 -19.84 -7.07
C VAL A 151 9.86 -18.40 -7.11
N VAL A 152 9.01 -17.47 -7.55
CA VAL A 152 9.32 -16.05 -7.63
C VAL A 152 8.23 -15.23 -6.96
N ALA A 153 8.61 -14.08 -6.41
CA ALA A 153 7.64 -13.10 -5.92
C ALA A 153 6.90 -12.48 -7.10
N ALA A 154 5.59 -12.30 -6.96
CA ALA A 154 4.79 -11.40 -7.77
C ALA A 154 4.21 -10.31 -6.86
N ASP A 155 3.68 -9.22 -7.43
CA ASP A 155 3.19 -8.09 -6.64
C ASP A 155 2.12 -8.51 -5.59
N SER A 156 1.29 -9.48 -5.94
CA SER A 156 0.14 -9.93 -5.14
C SER A 156 0.30 -11.33 -4.51
N GLY A 157 1.46 -11.99 -4.67
CA GLY A 157 1.61 -13.37 -4.20
C GLY A 157 2.89 -14.06 -4.67
N ILE A 158 2.84 -15.39 -4.67
CA ILE A 158 3.94 -16.22 -5.19
C ILE A 158 3.56 -16.84 -6.53
N GLN A 159 4.51 -16.86 -7.45
CA GLN A 159 4.38 -17.53 -8.73
C GLN A 159 5.33 -18.73 -8.78
N TRP A 160 4.76 -19.89 -9.09
CA TRP A 160 5.47 -21.15 -9.24
C TRP A 160 5.92 -21.35 -10.68
N LEU A 161 7.19 -21.71 -10.88
CA LEU A 161 7.79 -21.79 -12.22
C LEU A 161 8.03 -23.22 -12.71
N THR A 162 8.47 -24.14 -11.85
CA THR A 162 8.93 -25.48 -12.31
C THR A 162 8.39 -26.65 -11.52
N THR A 163 8.69 -26.76 -10.22
CA THR A 163 8.38 -27.95 -9.41
C THR A 163 7.47 -27.60 -8.23
N PRO A 164 6.21 -27.30 -8.49
CA PRO A 164 5.36 -26.72 -7.47
C PRO A 164 4.78 -27.89 -6.62
N PRO A 165 4.57 -27.75 -5.29
CA PRO A 165 3.99 -28.80 -4.44
C PRO A 165 2.63 -29.32 -4.95
N ALA A 166 2.12 -30.44 -4.42
CA ALA A 166 0.77 -30.90 -4.80
C ALA A 166 -0.32 -29.89 -4.38
N ALA A 167 -1.36 -29.75 -5.19
CA ALA A 167 -2.56 -28.97 -4.84
C ALA A 167 -3.09 -29.36 -3.43
N GLY A 168 -3.43 -28.38 -2.61
CA GLY A 168 -3.88 -28.59 -1.23
C GLY A 168 -2.77 -28.70 -0.19
N THR A 169 -1.50 -28.77 -0.60
CA THR A 169 -0.36 -28.76 0.33
C THR A 169 -0.27 -27.42 1.07
N ARG A 170 0.05 -27.46 2.37
CA ARG A 170 0.36 -26.26 3.15
C ARG A 170 1.78 -25.81 2.88
N VAL A 171 1.91 -24.57 2.44
CA VAL A 171 3.18 -23.92 2.14
C VAL A 171 3.35 -22.74 3.09
N THR A 172 4.52 -22.63 3.68
CA THR A 172 4.91 -21.48 4.49
C THR A 172 5.77 -20.56 3.64
N ALA A 173 5.35 -19.32 3.49
CA ALA A 173 6.09 -18.27 2.80
C ALA A 173 6.58 -17.24 3.82
N VAL A 174 7.87 -16.93 3.76
CA VAL A 174 8.52 -15.85 4.52
C VAL A 174 8.91 -14.76 3.54
N TYR A 175 8.43 -13.54 3.76
CA TYR A 175 8.62 -12.43 2.83
C TYR A 175 8.62 -11.07 3.53
N TYR A 176 9.25 -10.10 2.89
CA TYR A 176 9.07 -8.69 3.19
C TYR A 176 7.92 -8.13 2.37
N TRP A 177 7.07 -7.33 2.99
CA TRP A 177 6.07 -6.51 2.31
C TRP A 177 6.28 -5.03 2.66
N THR A 178 5.74 -4.15 1.83
CA THR A 178 5.71 -2.70 2.10
C THR A 178 4.29 -2.26 2.40
N PRO A 179 4.06 -1.45 3.45
CA PRO A 179 2.72 -1.08 3.84
C PRO A 179 2.12 -0.06 2.87
N CYS A 180 0.87 -0.33 2.47
CA CYS A 180 0.07 0.51 1.61
C CYS A 180 -1.11 1.07 2.40
N TYR A 181 -1.35 2.37 2.29
CA TYR A 181 -2.38 3.08 3.03
C TYR A 181 -3.37 3.73 2.06
N VAL A 182 -4.66 3.54 2.32
CA VAL A 182 -5.73 4.31 1.69
C VAL A 182 -5.89 5.61 2.45
N ILE A 183 -5.80 6.75 1.74
CA ILE A 183 -5.96 8.07 2.34
C ILE A 183 -7.44 8.30 2.65
N LEU A 184 -7.75 8.53 3.93
CA LEU A 184 -9.12 8.73 4.42
C LEU A 184 -9.52 10.19 4.43
N ALA A 185 -8.57 11.08 4.68
CA ALA A 185 -8.83 12.50 4.76
C ALA A 185 -7.56 13.30 4.49
N SER A 186 -7.73 14.42 3.78
CA SER A 186 -6.74 15.47 3.70
C SER A 186 -7.13 16.58 4.67
N MET A 187 -6.31 16.78 5.71
CA MET A 187 -6.40 17.94 6.61
C MET A 187 -5.64 19.10 5.96
N THR A 188 -6.09 19.52 4.78
CA THR A 188 -5.57 20.71 4.12
C THR A 188 -6.18 21.95 4.78
N THR A 189 -5.33 22.87 5.21
CA THR A 189 -5.69 24.30 5.20
C THR A 189 -5.53 24.78 3.77
N THR A 190 -6.58 24.67 2.95
CA THR A 190 -6.63 25.21 1.57
C THR A 190 -6.54 26.74 1.50
N ARG A 191 -6.33 27.41 2.64
CA ARG A 191 -6.06 28.85 2.67
C ARG A 191 -4.62 29.08 2.23
N ARG A 192 -4.46 29.62 1.02
CA ARG A 192 -3.22 30.28 0.62
C ARG A 192 -2.90 31.35 1.67
N LEU A 193 -1.65 31.42 2.10
CA LEU A 193 -1.16 32.61 2.80
C LEU A 193 -1.28 33.82 1.85
N VAL A 194 -1.37 35.01 2.44
CA VAL A 194 -1.22 36.27 1.68
C VAL A 194 0.12 36.18 0.95
N GLY A 195 0.11 36.19 -0.39
CA GLY A 195 1.30 35.98 -1.22
C GLY A 195 1.26 34.76 -2.14
N GLY A 196 0.22 33.91 -2.09
CA GLY A 196 0.04 32.79 -3.03
C GLY A 196 0.77 31.51 -2.66
N THR A 197 1.42 31.48 -1.51
CA THR A 197 2.19 30.35 -1.00
C THR A 197 1.31 29.24 -0.44
N TYR A 198 1.66 27.99 -0.76
CA TYR A 198 1.00 26.80 -0.22
C TYR A 198 1.55 26.43 1.16
N LEU A 199 0.66 26.07 2.06
CA LEU A 199 1.01 25.47 3.34
C LEU A 199 1.19 23.95 3.19
N PRO A 200 2.03 23.31 4.01
CA PRO A 200 2.12 21.87 4.09
C PRO A 200 0.73 21.28 4.32
N GLN A 201 0.42 20.23 3.57
CA GLN A 201 -0.77 19.46 3.81
C GLN A 201 -0.47 18.25 4.67
N ARG A 202 -1.43 17.89 5.52
CA ARG A 202 -1.37 16.68 6.33
C ARG A 202 -2.50 15.77 5.91
N VAL A 203 -2.17 14.55 5.53
CA VAL A 203 -3.14 13.52 5.19
C VAL A 203 -3.10 12.39 6.22
N VAL A 204 -4.25 11.78 6.45
CA VAL A 204 -4.39 10.62 7.32
C VAL A 204 -4.80 9.44 6.46
N GLY A 205 -4.03 8.36 6.54
CA GLY A 205 -4.30 7.11 5.83
C GLY A 205 -4.55 5.97 6.79
N ARG A 206 -5.22 4.94 6.30
CA ARG A 206 -5.41 3.67 6.99
C ARG A 206 -4.79 2.55 6.18
N LEU A 207 -4.14 1.63 6.87
CA LEU A 207 -3.52 0.47 6.27
C LEU A 207 -4.57 -0.30 5.46
N LYS A 208 -4.26 -0.51 4.19
CA LYS A 208 -5.09 -1.28 3.29
C LYS A 208 -5.12 -2.73 3.79
N GLY A 209 -6.31 -3.25 4.07
CA GLY A 209 -6.52 -4.63 4.54
C GLY A 209 -6.98 -5.56 3.43
N ARG A 210 -6.94 -6.88 3.63
CA ARG A 210 -7.34 -7.92 2.65
C ARG A 210 -8.71 -7.73 1.99
N ALA A 211 -9.66 -7.07 2.67
CA ALA A 211 -10.97 -6.76 2.08
C ALA A 211 -10.87 -5.85 0.84
N ASP A 212 -9.80 -5.07 0.74
CA ASP A 212 -9.55 -4.07 -0.31
C ASP A 212 -8.59 -4.56 -1.41
N TYR A 213 -8.09 -5.80 -1.30
CA TYR A 213 -7.17 -6.44 -2.26
C TYR A 213 -7.83 -7.49 -3.16
N ARG A 214 -9.17 -7.53 -3.24
CA ARG A 214 -9.85 -8.35 -4.25
C ARG A 214 -9.64 -7.72 -5.63
N GLN A 215 -8.52 -8.07 -6.27
CA GLN A 215 -8.33 -8.02 -7.72
C GLN A 215 -8.64 -9.41 -8.28
#